data_AF-A0A7W3X0P2-F1
#
_entry.id   AF-A0A7W3X0P2-F1
#
_cell.length_a   1.000
_cell.length_b   1.000
_cell.length_c   1.000
_cell.angle_alpha   90.00
_cell.angle_beta   90.00
_cell.angle_gamma   90.00
#
_symmetry.space_group_name_H-M   'P 1'
#
loop_
_entity.id
_entity.type
_entity.pdbx_description
1 polymer ?
#
loop_
_entity_poly.entity_id
_entity_poly.type
_entity_poly.pdbx_seq_one_letter_code
_entity_poly.pdbx_strand_id
1 'polypeptide(L)'
;MTTAGAWPVQVFRPFPEVDDVVFARTAARSADFGPADAAGGSGTAAVIGGAAGDRPEEVRVRALAELVERTSNILAGRHVESHAPPTSAHGPPPDPGRPTATVLTSHDRLRRHGVPALDPAALQPAVPAEQSRSARQLWVSGRSLLTGHRLFLPAGAVFLRHRPPHGATSPFRAGSTGLAAHRSQAAAIDHAAAELWERDLLRRSWSGELPAETADRATAAACGTTLSHALSRLGLRAQLLTIPAVPPDRCVVACLHRQRTRSHQSFGARLLAPDLTPHPNGDPAGVPAHTAAGRPPG
;
A
#
# COMPACT_ATOMS: atom_id res chain seq x y z
N MET A 1 2.93 -28.13 -8.85
CA MET A 1 1.71 -27.34 -9.11
C MET A 1 0.70 -27.67 -8.02
N THR A 2 0.74 -26.94 -6.91
CA THR A 2 -0.39 -26.91 -5.98
C THR A 2 -1.54 -26.21 -6.71
N THR A 3 -2.64 -26.92 -6.88
CA THR A 3 -3.92 -26.33 -7.26
C THR A 3 -4.16 -25.08 -6.40
N ALA A 4 -4.74 -24.03 -6.99
CA ALA A 4 -5.17 -22.83 -6.29
C ALA A 4 -6.22 -23.21 -5.23
N GLY A 5 -5.77 -23.73 -4.10
CA GLY A 5 -6.57 -23.95 -2.91
C GLY A 5 -6.96 -22.58 -2.41
N ALA A 6 -8.21 -22.21 -2.70
CA ALA A 6 -8.82 -20.93 -2.38
C ALA A 6 -8.42 -20.50 -0.97
N TRP A 7 -7.68 -19.39 -0.84
CA TRP A 7 -7.37 -18.82 0.46
C TRP A 7 -8.69 -18.53 1.18
N PRO A 8 -9.10 -19.37 2.16
CA PRO A 8 -10.45 -19.28 2.67
C PRO A 8 -10.58 -17.96 3.41
N VAL A 9 -11.66 -17.24 3.12
CA VAL A 9 -11.96 -15.99 3.81
C VAL A 9 -12.94 -16.28 4.93
N GLN A 10 -12.50 -16.01 6.16
CA GLN A 10 -13.34 -16.07 7.36
C GLN A 10 -14.01 -14.73 7.54
N VAL A 11 -15.34 -14.70 7.45
CA VAL A 11 -16.16 -13.53 7.74
C VAL A 11 -16.80 -13.72 9.12
N PHE A 12 -16.68 -12.75 10.00
CA PHE A 12 -17.15 -12.83 11.39
C PHE A 12 -17.58 -11.47 11.93
N ARG A 13 -18.36 -11.50 13.01
CA ARG A 13 -18.85 -10.33 13.74
C ARG A 13 -18.20 -10.28 15.11
N PRO A 14 -17.24 -9.38 15.36
CA PRO A 14 -16.50 -9.38 16.62
C PRO A 14 -17.32 -8.79 17.78
N PHE A 15 -18.45 -8.14 17.50
CA PHE A 15 -19.28 -7.45 18.48
C PHE A 15 -20.68 -8.08 18.51
N PRO A 16 -21.01 -8.90 19.51
CA PRO A 16 -22.32 -9.55 19.60
C PRO A 16 -23.50 -8.56 19.67
N GLU A 17 -23.27 -7.35 20.15
CA GLU A 17 -24.29 -6.31 20.28
C GLU A 17 -24.50 -5.48 19.00
N VAL A 18 -23.70 -5.75 17.95
CA VAL A 18 -23.68 -4.98 16.71
C VAL A 18 -23.46 -5.91 15.51
N ASP A 19 -24.56 -6.37 14.92
CA ASP A 19 -24.51 -7.32 13.80
C ASP A 19 -24.09 -6.71 12.45
N ASP A 20 -24.17 -5.39 12.33
CA ASP A 20 -23.88 -4.66 11.11
C ASP A 20 -22.39 -4.34 10.93
N VAL A 21 -21.54 -4.68 11.91
CA VAL A 21 -20.08 -4.50 11.78
C VAL A 21 -19.43 -5.85 11.55
N VAL A 22 -18.90 -6.01 10.34
CA VAL A 22 -18.37 -7.28 9.85
C VAL A 22 -16.89 -7.15 9.57
N PHE A 23 -16.15 -8.18 9.97
CA PHE A 23 -14.73 -8.33 9.70
C PHE A 23 -14.51 -9.54 8.80
N ALA A 24 -13.54 -9.42 7.91
CA ALA A 24 -13.04 -10.54 7.13
C ALA A 24 -11.54 -10.69 7.34
N ARG A 25 -11.06 -11.93 7.37
CA ARG A 25 -9.63 -12.24 7.34
C ARG A 25 -9.36 -13.45 6.46
N THR A 26 -8.19 -13.46 5.84
CA THR A 26 -7.66 -14.60 5.10
C THR A 26 -6.15 -14.65 5.27
N ALA A 27 -5.55 -15.81 5.05
CA ALA A 27 -4.12 -15.98 5.22
C ALA A 27 -3.52 -16.92 4.18
N ALA A 28 -2.32 -16.60 3.73
CA ALA A 28 -1.46 -17.49 2.97
C ALA A 28 -0.24 -17.86 3.81
N ARG A 29 0.27 -19.09 3.62
CA ARG A 29 1.52 -19.56 4.22
C ARG A 29 2.46 -20.01 3.13
N SER A 30 3.72 -19.60 3.23
CA SER A 30 4.81 -20.04 2.34
C SER A 30 6.14 -19.80 3.04
N ALA A 31 7.11 -20.69 2.83
CA ALA A 31 8.49 -20.48 3.26
C ALA A 31 9.10 -19.19 2.66
N ASP A 32 8.62 -18.78 1.48
CA ASP A 32 9.03 -17.56 0.80
C ASP A 32 8.70 -16.30 1.59
N PHE A 33 7.67 -16.34 2.43
CA PHE A 33 7.28 -15.19 3.22
C PHE A 33 8.29 -14.92 4.34
N GLY A 34 8.99 -15.94 4.85
CA GLY A 34 9.83 -15.82 6.04
C GLY A 34 9.02 -15.42 7.29
N PRO A 35 9.67 -15.27 8.45
CA PRO A 35 8.98 -14.93 9.69
C PRO A 35 8.30 -13.56 9.59
N ALA A 36 7.10 -13.44 10.18
CA ALA A 36 6.42 -12.16 10.31
C ALA A 36 7.01 -11.35 11.47
N ASP A 37 7.53 -10.18 11.20
CA ASP A 37 8.13 -9.32 12.23
C ASP A 37 7.09 -8.64 13.14
N ALA A 38 5.84 -8.54 12.70
CA ALA A 38 4.78 -7.80 13.38
C ALA A 38 4.03 -8.59 14.46
N ALA A 39 4.36 -9.87 14.68
CA ALA A 39 3.59 -10.78 15.55
C ALA A 39 4.45 -11.50 16.61
N GLY A 40 5.28 -10.73 17.32
CA GLY A 40 5.84 -11.16 18.62
C GLY A 40 6.60 -12.49 18.59
N GLY A 41 7.34 -12.79 17.52
CA GLY A 41 8.24 -13.95 17.49
C GLY A 41 7.58 -15.30 17.23
N SER A 42 6.32 -15.37 16.80
CA SER A 42 5.67 -16.67 16.50
C SER A 42 6.29 -17.43 15.31
N GLY A 43 7.31 -16.89 14.65
CA GLY A 43 8.08 -17.55 13.57
C GLY A 43 7.24 -17.94 12.35
N THR A 44 5.96 -17.60 12.32
CA THR A 44 5.04 -18.13 11.32
C THR A 44 5.24 -17.38 10.00
N ALA A 45 5.58 -18.14 8.97
CA ALA A 45 5.70 -17.65 7.61
C ALA A 45 4.32 -17.48 6.96
N ALA A 46 3.55 -16.54 7.52
CA ALA A 46 2.20 -16.21 7.10
C ALA A 46 2.09 -14.74 6.67
N VAL A 47 1.19 -14.51 5.71
CA VAL A 47 0.72 -13.19 5.29
C VAL A 47 -0.78 -13.19 5.48
N ILE A 48 -1.30 -12.12 6.09
CA ILE A 48 -2.72 -11.98 6.40
C ILE A 48 -3.26 -10.79 5.60
N GLY A 49 -4.41 -10.99 4.96
CA GLY A 49 -5.27 -9.92 4.47
C GLY A 49 -6.49 -9.81 5.38
N GLY A 50 -6.94 -8.59 5.62
CA GLY A 50 -8.04 -8.25 6.52
C GLY A 50 -8.86 -7.08 6.00
N ALA A 51 -10.12 -7.05 6.37
CA ALA A 51 -11.00 -5.92 6.06
C ALA A 51 -12.09 -5.79 7.12
N ALA A 52 -12.64 -4.59 7.23
CA ALA A 52 -13.82 -4.29 8.02
C ALA A 52 -14.79 -3.41 7.20
N GLY A 53 -16.07 -3.52 7.51
CA GLY A 53 -17.17 -2.83 6.84
C GLY A 53 -18.52 -3.32 7.32
N ASP A 54 -19.58 -2.98 6.60
CA ASP A 54 -20.97 -3.33 6.90
C ASP A 54 -21.59 -4.35 5.93
N ARG A 55 -20.85 -4.71 4.87
CA ARG A 55 -21.29 -5.67 3.85
C ARG A 55 -20.38 -6.90 3.81
N PRO A 56 -20.85 -8.10 4.22
CA PRO A 56 -20.07 -9.34 4.26
C PRO A 56 -19.29 -9.66 2.97
N GLU A 57 -19.93 -9.53 1.81
CA GLU A 57 -19.28 -9.86 0.53
C GLU A 57 -18.22 -8.82 0.13
N GLU A 58 -18.44 -7.54 0.46
CA GLU A 58 -17.47 -6.49 0.19
C GLU A 58 -16.21 -6.67 1.04
N VAL A 59 -16.38 -6.91 2.35
CA VAL A 59 -15.24 -7.16 3.25
C VAL A 59 -14.49 -8.42 2.86
N ARG A 60 -15.18 -9.45 2.37
CA ARG A 60 -14.57 -10.67 1.86
C ARG A 60 -13.62 -10.40 0.70
N VAL A 61 -14.10 -9.66 -0.30
CA VAL A 61 -13.29 -9.29 -1.48
C VAL A 61 -12.10 -8.44 -1.07
N ARG A 62 -12.30 -7.45 -0.19
CA ARG A 62 -11.22 -6.55 0.27
C ARG A 62 -10.13 -7.29 1.05
N ALA A 63 -10.50 -8.22 1.93
CA ALA A 63 -9.53 -9.04 2.67
C ALA A 63 -8.71 -9.93 1.71
N LEU A 64 -9.35 -10.48 0.67
CA LEU A 64 -8.65 -11.26 -0.35
C LEU A 64 -7.72 -10.38 -1.20
N ALA A 65 -8.18 -9.19 -1.60
CA ALA A 65 -7.38 -8.24 -2.38
C ALA A 65 -6.10 -7.84 -1.63
N GLU A 66 -6.20 -7.52 -0.33
CA GLU A 66 -5.02 -7.22 0.49
C GLU A 66 -4.06 -8.42 0.60
N LEU A 67 -4.59 -9.65 0.70
CA LEU A 67 -3.74 -10.84 0.69
C LEU A 67 -3.01 -11.01 -0.66
N VAL A 68 -3.73 -10.87 -1.78
CA VAL A 68 -3.16 -10.94 -3.14
C VAL A 68 -2.07 -9.90 -3.31
N GLU A 69 -2.32 -8.65 -2.92
CA GLU A 69 -1.38 -7.54 -2.99
C GLU A 69 -0.07 -7.87 -2.27
N ARG A 70 -0.15 -8.21 -0.97
CA ARG A 70 1.02 -8.46 -0.14
C ARG A 70 1.79 -9.69 -0.59
N THR A 71 1.08 -10.78 -0.91
CA THR A 71 1.73 -12.01 -1.37
C THR A 71 2.39 -11.83 -2.73
N SER A 72 1.75 -11.14 -3.67
CA SER A 72 2.30 -10.86 -5.00
C SER A 72 3.56 -9.99 -4.90
N ASN A 73 3.55 -8.96 -4.06
CA ASN A 73 4.73 -8.12 -3.86
C ASN A 73 5.92 -8.91 -3.26
N ILE A 74 5.68 -9.75 -2.24
CA ILE A 74 6.73 -10.60 -1.65
C ILE A 74 7.28 -11.58 -2.71
N LEU A 75 6.41 -12.27 -3.44
CA LEU A 75 6.82 -13.25 -4.46
C LEU A 75 7.57 -12.60 -5.62
N ALA A 76 7.17 -11.39 -6.04
CA ALA A 76 7.92 -10.61 -7.02
C ALA A 76 9.33 -10.26 -6.52
N GLY A 77 9.45 -9.89 -5.23
CA GLY A 77 10.75 -9.67 -4.59
C GLY A 77 11.62 -10.93 -4.59
N ARG A 78 11.06 -12.09 -4.26
CA ARG A 78 11.78 -13.38 -4.29
C ARG A 78 12.25 -13.76 -5.69
N HIS A 79 11.41 -13.52 -6.69
CA HIS A 79 11.79 -13.71 -8.09
C HIS A 79 12.98 -12.83 -8.47
N VAL A 80 12.95 -11.55 -8.11
CA VAL A 80 14.06 -10.61 -8.34
C VAL A 80 15.35 -11.02 -7.61
N GLU A 81 15.25 -11.42 -6.34
CA GLU A 81 16.39 -11.82 -5.52
C GLU A 81 17.10 -13.08 -6.05
N SER A 82 16.32 -14.07 -6.48
CA SER A 82 16.83 -15.33 -7.06
C SER A 82 17.50 -15.15 -8.44
N HIS A 83 17.16 -14.08 -9.15
CA HIS A 83 17.72 -13.75 -10.46
C HIS A 83 18.71 -12.57 -10.40
N ALA A 84 19.13 -12.17 -9.20
CA ALA A 84 20.10 -11.10 -9.04
C ALA A 84 21.40 -11.48 -9.75
N PRO A 85 21.96 -10.58 -10.60
CA PRO A 85 23.17 -10.89 -11.34
C PRO A 85 24.33 -11.19 -10.38
N PRO A 86 25.26 -12.09 -10.77
CA PRO A 86 26.40 -12.43 -9.95
C PRO A 86 27.23 -11.18 -9.61
N THR A 87 27.90 -11.25 -8.48
CA THR A 87 28.51 -10.15 -7.72
C THR A 87 29.70 -9.46 -8.39
N SER A 88 29.87 -9.48 -9.72
CA SER A 88 31.05 -8.89 -10.35
C SER A 88 31.02 -7.36 -10.21
N ALA A 89 31.98 -6.83 -9.45
CA ALA A 89 32.17 -5.40 -9.25
C ALA A 89 32.51 -4.65 -10.56
N HIS A 90 32.73 -5.37 -11.67
CA HIS A 90 33.24 -4.84 -12.93
C HIS A 90 32.38 -5.17 -14.16
N GLY A 91 31.19 -5.73 -13.97
CA GLY A 91 30.26 -5.94 -15.10
C GLY A 91 29.91 -4.61 -15.81
N PRO A 92 29.60 -4.64 -17.11
CA PRO A 92 29.17 -3.46 -17.85
C PRO A 92 27.92 -2.85 -17.20
N PRO A 93 27.71 -1.52 -17.34
CA PRO A 93 26.52 -0.88 -16.80
C PRO A 93 25.25 -1.51 -17.41
N PRO A 94 24.18 -1.66 -16.62
CA PRO A 94 22.93 -2.21 -17.12
C PRO A 94 22.32 -1.25 -18.16
N ASP A 95 21.75 -1.81 -19.23
CA ASP A 95 20.92 -1.05 -20.16
C ASP A 95 19.56 -0.73 -19.49
N PRO A 96 19.27 0.54 -19.21
CA PRO A 96 18.01 0.95 -18.58
C PRO A 96 16.78 0.73 -19.50
N GLY A 97 16.99 0.52 -20.81
CA GLY A 97 15.93 0.21 -21.77
C GLY A 97 15.29 -1.16 -21.56
N ARG A 98 15.95 -2.09 -20.83
CA ARG A 98 15.45 -3.45 -20.65
C ARG A 98 14.36 -3.53 -19.56
N PRO A 99 13.15 -4.03 -19.86
CA PRO A 99 11.99 -3.95 -18.97
C PRO A 99 12.08 -4.61 -17.59
N THR A 100 13.03 -5.52 -17.41
CA THR A 100 13.20 -6.38 -16.22
C THR A 100 14.63 -6.31 -15.66
N ALA A 101 15.32 -5.19 -15.89
CA ALA A 101 16.68 -5.03 -15.42
C ALA A 101 16.71 -5.01 -13.88
N THR A 102 17.47 -5.93 -13.30
CA THR A 102 17.93 -5.90 -11.92
C THR A 102 19.44 -5.69 -11.93
N VAL A 103 19.97 -4.94 -10.98
CA VAL A 103 21.41 -4.70 -10.88
C VAL A 103 21.86 -4.63 -9.44
N LEU A 104 23.01 -5.22 -9.13
CA LEU A 104 23.60 -5.21 -7.81
C LEU A 104 24.80 -4.25 -7.77
N THR A 105 24.57 -3.02 -7.29
CA THR A 105 25.55 -1.93 -7.36
C THR A 105 25.25 -0.83 -6.33
N SER A 106 26.08 0.22 -6.28
CA SER A 106 25.83 1.43 -5.49
C SER A 106 25.17 2.52 -6.35
N HIS A 107 24.47 3.45 -5.70
CA HIS A 107 23.91 4.62 -6.37
C HIS A 107 25.01 5.47 -7.03
N ASP A 108 26.14 5.65 -6.35
CA ASP A 108 27.27 6.40 -6.90
C ASP A 108 27.81 5.82 -8.21
N ARG A 109 27.76 4.49 -8.37
CA ARG A 109 28.15 3.85 -9.63
C ARG A 109 27.09 4.05 -10.71
N LEU A 110 25.80 3.93 -10.40
CA LEU A 110 24.72 4.24 -11.35
C LEU A 110 24.85 5.69 -11.86
N ARG A 111 25.01 6.64 -10.94
CA ARG A 111 25.20 8.07 -11.24
C ARG A 111 26.43 8.32 -12.12
N ARG A 112 27.59 7.72 -11.81
CA ARG A 112 28.81 7.86 -12.63
C ARG A 112 28.64 7.35 -14.07
N HIS A 113 27.76 6.38 -14.28
CA HIS A 113 27.44 5.86 -15.61
C HIS A 113 26.24 6.56 -16.27
N GLY A 114 25.72 7.63 -15.68
CA GLY A 114 24.55 8.35 -16.21
C GLY A 114 23.26 7.53 -16.19
N VAL A 115 23.19 6.48 -15.36
CA VAL A 115 21.99 5.63 -15.24
C VAL A 115 21.01 6.28 -14.25
N PRO A 116 19.78 6.62 -14.66
CA PRO A 116 18.79 7.21 -13.77
C PRO A 116 18.43 6.28 -12.62
N ALA A 117 18.56 6.78 -11.39
CA ALA A 117 18.23 6.06 -10.17
C ALA A 117 17.69 7.02 -9.12
N LEU A 118 16.81 6.52 -8.25
CA LEU A 118 16.35 7.27 -7.10
C LEU A 118 17.48 7.36 -6.06
N ASP A 119 17.78 8.58 -5.61
CA ASP A 119 18.82 8.79 -4.59
C ASP A 119 18.38 8.16 -3.26
N PRO A 120 19.10 7.14 -2.74
CA PRO A 120 18.70 6.43 -1.54
C PRO A 120 18.80 7.32 -0.29
N ALA A 121 19.58 8.41 -0.33
CA ALA A 121 19.64 9.38 0.76
C ALA A 121 18.32 10.14 0.95
N ALA A 122 17.51 10.30 -0.12
CA ALA A 122 16.21 10.96 -0.03
C ALA A 122 15.15 10.10 0.69
N LEU A 123 15.34 8.77 0.69
CA LEU A 123 14.44 7.82 1.33
C LEU A 123 14.78 7.58 2.81
N GLN A 124 15.99 7.89 3.24
CA GLN A 124 16.50 7.65 4.58
C GLN A 124 17.29 8.84 5.12
N PRO A 125 16.62 9.94 5.47
CA PRO A 125 17.29 11.15 5.94
C PRO A 125 18.07 10.95 7.25
N ALA A 126 17.78 9.89 8.02
CA ALA A 126 18.50 9.54 9.24
C ALA A 126 19.85 8.84 9.00
N VAL A 127 20.15 8.38 7.78
CA VAL A 127 21.42 7.72 7.43
C VAL A 127 22.30 8.72 6.68
N PRO A 128 23.62 8.83 6.99
CA PRO A 128 24.51 9.70 6.25
C PRO A 128 24.44 9.46 4.74
N ALA A 129 24.26 10.54 3.96
CA ALA A 129 24.01 10.44 2.51
C ALA A 129 25.13 9.69 1.77
N GLU A 130 26.39 9.91 2.15
CA GLU A 130 27.54 9.20 1.58
C GLU A 130 27.46 7.69 1.83
N GLN A 131 27.14 7.28 3.05
CA GLN A 131 26.96 5.87 3.41
C GLN A 131 25.81 5.25 2.61
N SER A 132 24.68 5.97 2.50
CA SER A 132 23.51 5.48 1.75
C SER A 132 23.80 5.31 0.25
N ARG A 133 24.51 6.27 -0.36
CA ARG A 133 24.81 6.27 -1.81
C ARG A 133 25.93 5.31 -2.21
N SER A 134 26.90 5.09 -1.32
CA SER A 134 28.01 4.15 -1.55
C SER A 134 27.65 2.69 -1.22
N ALA A 135 26.63 2.48 -0.40
CA ALA A 135 26.13 1.15 -0.07
C ALA A 135 25.76 0.35 -1.32
N ARG A 136 26.22 -0.89 -1.36
CA ARG A 136 25.92 -1.82 -2.44
C ARG A 136 24.58 -2.50 -2.18
N GLN A 137 23.64 -2.33 -3.11
CA GLN A 137 22.26 -2.76 -2.93
C GLN A 137 21.74 -3.43 -4.21
N LEU A 138 20.66 -4.19 -4.09
CA LEU A 138 19.91 -4.65 -5.24
C LEU A 138 18.99 -3.53 -5.72
N TRP A 139 19.02 -3.25 -7.01
CA TRP A 139 18.19 -2.23 -7.66
C TRP A 139 17.27 -2.90 -8.68
N VAL A 140 16.05 -2.38 -8.78
CA VAL A 140 15.04 -2.81 -9.74
C VAL A 140 14.57 -1.65 -10.59
N SER A 141 14.25 -1.91 -11.86
CA SER A 141 13.67 -0.89 -12.73
C SER A 141 12.24 -0.57 -12.32
N GLY A 142 11.94 0.72 -12.13
CA GLY A 142 10.59 1.26 -12.04
C GLY A 142 10.29 2.19 -13.21
N ARG A 143 9.08 2.76 -13.21
CA ARG A 143 8.66 3.82 -14.12
C ARG A 143 8.12 5.00 -13.33
N SER A 144 8.62 6.19 -13.61
CA SER A 144 8.06 7.43 -13.08
C SER A 144 6.67 7.66 -13.68
N LEU A 145 5.67 7.89 -12.83
CA LEU A 145 4.32 8.25 -13.29
C LEU A 145 4.28 9.67 -13.86
N LEU A 146 5.18 10.56 -13.42
CA LEU A 146 5.22 11.96 -13.85
C LEU A 146 5.84 12.12 -15.24
N THR A 147 6.91 11.38 -15.51
CA THR A 147 7.71 11.55 -16.74
C THR A 147 7.61 10.37 -17.68
N GLY A 148 7.03 9.25 -17.24
CA GLY A 148 7.02 7.99 -17.97
C GLY A 148 8.40 7.33 -18.10
N HIS A 149 9.48 7.97 -17.66
CA HIS A 149 10.84 7.45 -17.81
C HIS A 149 11.12 6.30 -16.83
N ARG A 150 12.01 5.41 -17.27
CA ARG A 150 12.53 4.33 -16.42
C ARG A 150 13.64 4.86 -15.53
N LEU A 151 13.68 4.35 -14.30
CA LEU A 151 14.72 4.63 -13.33
C LEU A 151 14.90 3.43 -12.40
N PHE A 152 16.07 3.29 -11.80
CA PHE A 152 16.33 2.27 -10.79
C PHE A 152 15.90 2.71 -9.39
N LEU A 153 15.30 1.78 -8.66
CA LEU A 153 14.84 1.93 -7.28
C LEU A 153 15.52 0.88 -6.40
N PRO A 154 15.89 1.19 -5.15
CA PRO A 154 16.39 0.17 -4.22
C PRO A 154 15.33 -0.90 -3.97
N ALA A 155 15.66 -2.18 -4.17
CA ALA A 155 14.74 -3.30 -4.01
C ALA A 155 14.15 -3.36 -2.59
N GLY A 156 14.93 -3.01 -1.56
CA GLY A 156 14.47 -2.95 -0.17
C GLY A 156 13.41 -1.88 0.12
N ALA A 157 13.26 -0.90 -0.77
CA ALA A 157 12.20 0.12 -0.70
C ALA A 157 10.95 -0.27 -1.50
N VAL A 158 11.03 -1.31 -2.34
CA VAL A 158 9.95 -1.74 -3.26
C VAL A 158 9.27 -3.03 -2.79
N PHE A 159 10.05 -3.98 -2.26
CA PHE A 159 9.53 -5.29 -1.89
C PHE A 159 9.44 -5.48 -0.38
N LEU A 160 8.27 -5.91 0.07
CA LEU A 160 8.02 -6.42 1.41
C LEU A 160 8.96 -7.58 1.69
N ARG A 161 9.55 -7.58 2.89
CA ARG A 161 10.42 -8.65 3.38
C ARG A 161 11.58 -8.95 2.43
N HIS A 162 12.12 -7.92 1.77
CA HIS A 162 13.29 -8.06 0.91
C HIS A 162 14.45 -8.75 1.64
N ARG A 163 15.08 -9.73 0.98
CA ARG A 163 16.28 -10.42 1.43
C ARG A 163 17.42 -10.03 0.49
N PRO A 164 18.31 -9.11 0.88
CA PRO A 164 19.39 -8.68 0.00
C PRO A 164 20.27 -9.87 -0.40
N PRO A 165 20.71 -9.97 -1.67
CA PRO A 165 21.69 -10.95 -2.10
C PRO A 165 22.98 -10.86 -1.28
N HIS A 166 23.79 -11.94 -1.27
CA HIS A 166 25.04 -11.97 -0.53
C HIS A 166 25.97 -10.80 -0.89
N GLY A 167 26.48 -10.11 0.13
CA GLY A 167 27.35 -8.93 -0.04
C GLY A 167 26.62 -7.67 -0.50
N ALA A 168 25.29 -7.63 -0.40
CA ALA A 168 24.47 -6.44 -0.54
C ALA A 168 23.86 -6.04 0.80
N THR A 169 23.57 -4.76 0.97
CA THR A 169 22.82 -4.23 2.11
C THR A 169 21.37 -4.02 1.72
N SER A 170 20.48 -4.05 2.71
CA SER A 170 19.09 -3.60 2.59
C SER A 170 18.81 -2.64 3.74
N PRO A 171 19.24 -1.38 3.63
CA PRO A 171 19.00 -0.44 4.72
C PRO A 171 17.51 -0.10 4.85
N PHE A 172 16.74 -0.31 3.78
CA PHE A 172 15.30 -0.08 3.72
C PHE A 172 14.50 -1.26 4.25
N ARG A 173 13.36 -0.94 4.84
CA ARG A 173 12.33 -1.90 5.21
C ARG A 173 10.99 -1.40 4.67
N ALA A 174 10.64 -1.85 3.48
CA ALA A 174 9.37 -1.50 2.85
C ALA A 174 8.18 -1.84 3.77
N GLY A 175 7.30 -0.86 3.96
CA GLY A 175 5.95 -1.07 4.44
C GLY A 175 5.00 -1.42 3.29
N SER A 176 3.71 -1.62 3.58
CA SER A 176 2.70 -1.87 2.56
C SER A 176 2.20 -0.60 1.86
N THR A 177 2.60 0.59 2.33
CA THR A 177 2.15 1.86 1.76
C THR A 177 2.45 1.93 0.26
N GLY A 178 1.43 2.21 -0.54
CA GLY A 178 1.56 2.33 -1.99
C GLY A 178 1.59 0.98 -2.71
N LEU A 179 1.25 -0.11 -2.02
CA LEU A 179 0.89 -1.36 -2.66
C LEU A 179 -0.62 -1.37 -2.92
N ALA A 180 -1.02 -1.96 -4.04
CA ALA A 180 -2.42 -2.11 -4.38
C ALA A 180 -2.62 -3.35 -5.27
N ALA A 181 -3.70 -4.08 -5.04
CA ALA A 181 -4.22 -5.06 -5.98
C ALA A 181 -5.57 -4.61 -6.56
N HIS A 182 -5.69 -4.69 -7.88
CA HIS A 182 -6.94 -4.40 -8.59
C HIS A 182 -7.08 -5.28 -9.84
N ARG A 183 -8.27 -5.29 -10.44
CA ARG A 183 -8.55 -6.00 -11.71
C ARG A 183 -7.84 -5.40 -12.92
N SER A 184 -7.36 -4.16 -12.81
CA SER A 184 -6.64 -3.45 -13.87
C SER A 184 -5.43 -2.73 -13.29
N GLN A 185 -4.38 -2.61 -14.08
CA GLN A 185 -3.15 -1.94 -13.65
C GLN A 185 -3.37 -0.46 -13.33
N ALA A 186 -4.16 0.25 -14.16
CA ALA A 186 -4.45 1.67 -13.95
C ALA A 186 -5.10 1.91 -12.57
N ALA A 187 -6.16 1.17 -12.24
CA ALA A 187 -6.83 1.34 -10.96
C ALA A 187 -5.97 0.89 -9.76
N ALA A 188 -5.05 -0.07 -9.94
CA ALA A 188 -4.06 -0.39 -8.91
C ALA A 188 -3.09 0.78 -8.68
N ILE A 189 -2.64 1.45 -9.75
CA ILE A 189 -1.79 2.65 -9.67
C ILE A 189 -2.54 3.79 -8.97
N ASP A 190 -3.79 4.04 -9.34
CA ASP A 190 -4.60 5.11 -8.74
C ASP A 190 -4.83 4.87 -7.24
N HIS A 191 -5.13 3.63 -6.85
CA HIS A 191 -5.28 3.25 -5.45
C HIS A 191 -3.96 3.43 -4.69
N ALA A 192 -2.84 2.94 -5.22
CA ALA A 192 -1.53 3.10 -4.59
C ALA A 192 -1.14 4.57 -4.41
N ALA A 193 -1.43 5.42 -5.42
CA ALA A 193 -1.18 6.86 -5.35
C ALA A 193 -2.07 7.55 -4.30
N ALA A 194 -3.35 7.20 -4.25
CA ALA A 194 -4.28 7.71 -3.24
C ALA A 194 -3.85 7.33 -1.82
N GLU A 195 -3.39 6.09 -1.59
CA GLU A 195 -2.88 5.67 -0.28
C GLU A 195 -1.59 6.44 0.08
N LEU A 196 -0.66 6.61 -0.86
CA LEU A 196 0.56 7.39 -0.62
C LEU A 196 0.22 8.82 -0.18
N TRP A 197 -0.74 9.45 -0.85
CA TRP A 197 -1.16 10.81 -0.50
C TRP A 197 -1.88 10.86 0.85
N GLU A 198 -2.77 9.91 1.13
CA GLU A 198 -3.41 9.77 2.44
C GLU A 198 -2.39 9.70 3.58
N ARG A 199 -1.36 8.85 3.42
CA ARG A 199 -0.32 8.64 4.42
C ARG A 199 0.57 9.87 4.58
N ASP A 200 0.88 10.57 3.49
CA ASP A 200 1.65 11.81 3.58
C ASP A 200 0.87 12.91 4.31
N LEU A 201 -0.40 13.15 3.94
CA LEU A 201 -1.26 14.12 4.62
C LEU A 201 -1.40 13.81 6.11
N LEU A 202 -1.64 12.53 6.43
CA LEU A 202 -1.75 12.07 7.81
C LEU A 202 -0.44 12.29 8.58
N ARG A 203 0.71 11.95 7.99
CA ARG A 203 2.03 12.16 8.61
C ARG A 203 2.28 13.64 8.88
N ARG A 204 2.08 14.50 7.88
CA ARG A 204 2.29 15.95 8.00
C ARG A 204 1.36 16.56 9.05
N SER A 205 0.11 16.11 9.11
CA SER A 205 -0.80 16.55 10.16
C SER A 205 -0.39 16.07 11.54
N TRP A 206 0.03 14.80 11.67
CA TRP A 206 0.54 14.24 12.91
C TRP A 206 1.79 14.97 13.44
N SER A 207 2.64 15.42 12.51
CA SER A 207 3.84 16.21 12.81
C SER A 207 3.55 17.70 13.07
N GLY A 208 2.30 18.15 12.94
CA GLY A 208 1.90 19.54 13.15
C GLY A 208 2.15 20.48 11.97
N GLU A 209 2.53 19.96 10.80
CA GLU A 209 2.74 20.76 9.59
C GLU A 209 1.43 21.12 8.87
N LEU A 210 0.41 20.28 9.01
CA LEU A 210 -0.92 20.51 8.43
C LEU A 210 -2.00 20.46 9.53
N PRO A 211 -2.89 21.47 9.63
CA PRO A 211 -3.96 21.43 10.59
C PRO A 211 -4.96 20.32 10.24
N ALA A 212 -5.51 19.68 11.26
CA ALA A 212 -6.69 18.84 11.15
C ALA A 212 -7.88 19.61 11.73
N GLU A 213 -8.93 19.79 10.93
CA GLU A 213 -10.13 20.52 11.32
C GLU A 213 -11.27 19.56 11.64
N THR A 214 -12.28 20.00 12.40
CA THR A 214 -13.47 19.16 12.58
C THR A 214 -14.18 19.01 11.24
N ALA A 215 -14.52 17.78 10.87
CA ALA A 215 -15.20 17.53 9.60
C ALA A 215 -16.55 18.26 9.52
N ASP A 216 -16.89 18.73 8.32
CA ASP A 216 -18.17 19.38 8.06
C ASP A 216 -19.37 18.45 8.30
N ARG A 217 -20.58 19.04 8.42
CA ARG A 217 -21.81 18.27 8.69
C ARG A 217 -22.12 17.23 7.62
N ALA A 218 -21.78 17.51 6.36
CA ALA A 218 -22.04 16.59 5.26
C ALA A 218 -21.15 15.33 5.36
N THR A 219 -19.88 15.52 5.68
CA THR A 219 -18.90 14.45 5.93
C THR A 219 -19.29 13.64 7.17
N ALA A 220 -19.74 14.31 8.22
CA ALA A 220 -20.24 13.63 9.41
C ALA A 220 -21.51 12.79 9.13
N ALA A 221 -22.42 13.31 8.30
CA ALA A 221 -23.61 12.57 7.88
C ALA A 221 -23.26 11.35 7.02
N ALA A 222 -22.18 11.42 6.23
CA ALA A 222 -21.71 10.32 5.37
C ALA A 222 -21.22 9.09 6.16
N CYS A 223 -20.86 9.22 7.44
CA CYS A 223 -20.57 8.07 8.30
C CYS A 223 -21.77 7.14 8.51
N GLY A 224 -22.97 7.54 8.09
CA GLY A 224 -24.15 6.68 8.04
C GLY A 224 -24.76 6.39 9.41
N THR A 225 -26.00 5.91 9.38
CA THR A 225 -26.78 5.55 10.57
C THR A 225 -26.26 4.27 11.22
N THR A 226 -25.78 3.31 10.42
CA THR A 226 -25.27 2.02 10.86
C THR A 226 -24.07 2.15 11.80
N LEU A 227 -23.05 2.91 11.39
CA LEU A 227 -21.87 3.15 12.23
C LEU A 227 -22.25 3.95 13.49
N SER A 228 -23.14 4.94 13.36
CA SER A 228 -23.62 5.72 14.51
C SER A 228 -24.29 4.83 15.57
N HIS A 229 -25.13 3.88 15.13
CA HIS A 229 -25.77 2.91 16.02
C HIS A 229 -24.74 1.98 16.68
N ALA A 230 -23.81 1.44 15.89
CA ALA A 230 -22.72 0.59 16.37
C ALA A 230 -21.89 1.28 17.47
N LEU A 231 -21.45 2.51 17.22
CA LEU A 231 -20.68 3.30 18.17
C LEU A 231 -21.46 3.55 19.47
N SER A 232 -22.75 3.89 19.35
CA SER A 232 -23.61 4.11 20.52
C SER A 232 -23.78 2.84 21.37
N ARG A 233 -23.99 1.67 20.74
CA ARG A 233 -24.12 0.38 21.43
C ARG A 233 -22.83 -0.02 22.15
N LEU A 234 -21.68 0.26 21.54
CA LEU A 234 -20.36 -0.04 22.11
C LEU A 234 -19.85 1.01 23.12
N GLY A 235 -20.62 2.07 23.37
CA GLY A 235 -20.20 3.16 24.25
C GLY A 235 -18.98 3.94 23.74
N LEU A 236 -18.81 3.98 22.41
CA LEU A 236 -17.73 4.67 21.71
C LEU A 236 -18.21 6.01 21.15
N ARG A 237 -17.29 6.95 21.03
CA ARG A 237 -17.46 8.19 20.29
C ARG A 237 -16.51 8.23 19.11
N ALA A 238 -16.99 8.76 17.99
CA ALA A 238 -16.16 9.12 16.85
C ALA A 238 -16.01 10.64 16.81
N GLN A 239 -14.78 11.10 16.66
CA GLN A 239 -14.46 12.45 16.22
C GLN A 239 -13.92 12.35 14.80
N LEU A 240 -14.56 13.06 13.88
CA LEU A 240 -14.12 13.11 12.49
C LEU A 240 -13.35 14.41 12.27
N LEU A 241 -12.17 14.26 11.67
CA LEU A 241 -11.31 15.35 11.29
C LEU A 241 -11.11 15.35 9.78
N THR A 242 -10.87 16.52 9.21
CA THR A 242 -10.47 16.71 7.82
C THR A 242 -9.09 17.35 7.79
N ILE A 243 -8.17 16.72 7.06
CA ILE A 243 -6.88 17.30 6.71
C ILE A 243 -7.00 17.83 5.29
N PRO A 244 -6.73 19.13 5.06
CA PRO A 244 -6.84 19.72 3.73
C PRO A 244 -5.82 19.07 2.78
N ALA A 245 -6.29 18.69 1.60
CA ALA A 245 -5.44 18.33 0.48
C ALA A 245 -5.56 19.42 -0.62
N VAL A 246 -4.94 19.20 -1.77
CA VAL A 246 -5.16 20.06 -2.93
C VAL A 246 -6.62 19.86 -3.36
N PRO A 247 -7.45 20.92 -3.40
CA PRO A 247 -8.85 20.78 -3.78
C PRO A 247 -8.97 20.10 -5.16
N PRO A 248 -9.98 19.23 -5.34
CA PRO A 248 -11.12 18.98 -4.45
C PRO A 248 -10.90 17.90 -3.37
N ASP A 249 -9.68 17.37 -3.24
CA ASP A 249 -9.41 16.23 -2.38
C ASP A 249 -9.32 16.61 -0.90
N ARG A 250 -9.65 15.67 -0.02
CA ARG A 250 -9.47 15.81 1.44
C ARG A 250 -9.20 14.47 2.09
N CYS A 251 -8.37 14.44 3.12
CA CYS A 251 -8.19 13.24 3.93
C CYS A 251 -9.09 13.33 5.17
N VAL A 252 -9.97 12.34 5.36
CA VAL A 252 -10.81 12.23 6.55
C VAL A 252 -10.17 11.28 7.53
N VAL A 253 -10.02 11.72 8.77
CA VAL A 253 -9.54 10.91 9.89
C VAL A 253 -10.67 10.67 10.86
N ALA A 254 -10.96 9.41 11.17
CA ALA A 254 -11.93 9.03 12.19
C ALA A 254 -11.19 8.57 13.44
N CYS A 255 -11.31 9.33 14.52
CA CYS A 255 -10.76 9.01 15.83
C CYS A 255 -11.84 8.39 16.71
N LEU A 256 -11.66 7.15 17.15
CA LEU A 256 -12.56 6.44 18.05
C LEU A 256 -12.00 6.43 19.46
N HIS A 257 -12.84 6.76 20.44
CA HIS A 257 -12.44 6.74 21.85
C HIS A 257 -13.62 6.45 22.79
N ARG A 258 -13.34 5.95 23.99
CA ARG A 258 -14.35 5.85 25.07
C ARG A 258 -14.65 7.21 25.68
N GLN A 259 -15.92 7.48 25.94
CA GLN A 259 -16.43 8.80 26.34
C GLN A 259 -15.91 9.31 27.69
N ARG A 260 -15.72 8.44 28.68
CA ARG A 260 -15.36 8.86 30.05
C ARG A 260 -13.88 9.15 30.27
N THR A 261 -13.00 8.46 29.57
CA THR A 261 -11.59 8.39 29.96
C THR A 261 -10.64 8.90 28.88
N ARG A 262 -11.10 9.03 27.62
CA ARG A 262 -10.23 9.13 26.43
C ARG A 262 -9.10 8.08 26.41
N SER A 263 -9.22 7.01 27.20
CA SER A 263 -8.34 5.85 27.16
C SER A 263 -8.83 4.90 26.05
N HIS A 264 -7.92 4.11 25.48
CA HIS A 264 -8.18 3.23 24.35
C HIS A 264 -8.68 4.00 23.12
N GLN A 265 -7.74 4.63 22.43
CA GLN A 265 -7.99 5.34 21.19
C GLN A 265 -7.55 4.48 20.02
N SER A 266 -8.32 4.56 18.94
CA SER A 266 -7.93 4.04 17.63
C SER A 266 -8.30 5.07 16.59
N PHE A 267 -7.64 5.04 15.45
CA PHE A 267 -7.98 5.91 14.34
C PHE A 267 -7.88 5.18 13.01
N GLY A 268 -8.63 5.66 12.03
CA GLY A 268 -8.50 5.32 10.63
C GLY A 268 -8.47 6.59 9.80
N ALA A 269 -7.83 6.54 8.64
CA ALA A 269 -7.81 7.63 7.68
C ALA A 269 -8.34 7.13 6.33
N ARG A 270 -8.88 8.05 5.53
CA ARG A 270 -9.25 7.79 4.14
C ARG A 270 -9.09 9.05 3.31
N LEU A 271 -8.37 8.98 2.19
CA LEU A 271 -8.45 10.02 1.16
C LEU A 271 -9.81 9.97 0.45
N LEU A 272 -10.51 11.10 0.42
CA LEU A 272 -11.71 11.32 -0.36
C LEU A 272 -11.33 12.17 -1.58
N ALA A 273 -11.33 11.56 -2.76
CA ALA A 273 -11.31 12.27 -4.02
C ALA A 273 -12.73 12.28 -4.61
N PRO A 274 -13.20 13.38 -5.24
CA PRO A 274 -14.57 13.46 -5.74
C PRO A 274 -14.88 12.44 -6.85
N ASP A 275 -13.89 12.04 -7.64
CA ASP A 275 -14.05 10.99 -8.66
C ASP A 275 -13.86 9.57 -8.08
N LEU A 276 -13.44 9.46 -6.82
CA LEU A 276 -13.33 8.19 -6.07
C LEU A 276 -14.49 8.00 -5.08
N THR A 277 -15.54 8.82 -5.14
CA THR A 277 -16.77 8.51 -4.41
C THR A 277 -17.27 7.13 -4.85
N PRO A 278 -17.54 6.21 -3.91
CA PRO A 278 -18.15 4.94 -4.29
C PRO A 278 -19.43 5.26 -5.04
N HIS A 279 -19.55 4.77 -6.28
CA HIS A 279 -20.79 4.87 -7.02
C HIS A 279 -21.93 4.41 -6.10
N PRO A 280 -23.01 5.20 -5.93
CA PRO A 280 -24.07 4.91 -4.96
C PRO A 280 -24.82 3.59 -5.25
N ASN A 281 -24.63 3.03 -6.44
CA ASN A 281 -24.99 1.65 -6.75
C ASN A 281 -23.71 0.82 -6.68
N GLY A 282 -23.65 -0.10 -5.73
CA GLY A 282 -22.56 -1.06 -5.56
C GLY A 282 -22.42 -2.02 -6.74
N ASP A 283 -22.00 -1.50 -7.88
CA ASP A 283 -21.58 -2.29 -9.02
C ASP A 283 -20.09 -2.62 -8.85
N PRO A 284 -19.69 -3.90 -8.70
CA PRO A 284 -18.29 -4.28 -8.79
C PRO A 284 -17.85 -4.17 -10.26
N ALA A 285 -17.55 -2.94 -10.69
CA ALA A 285 -17.21 -2.47 -12.04
C ALA A 285 -18.40 -2.03 -12.91
N GLY A 286 -18.69 -0.73 -12.90
CA GLY A 286 -19.33 -0.06 -14.02
C GLY A 286 -18.26 0.37 -15.05
N VAL A 287 -18.13 -0.41 -16.13
CA VAL A 287 -17.38 0.01 -17.33
C VAL A 287 -18.22 1.07 -18.04
N PRO A 288 -17.70 2.27 -18.37
CA PRO A 288 -18.38 3.12 -19.33
C PRO A 288 -18.40 2.37 -20.67
N ALA A 289 -19.59 2.10 -21.19
CA ALA A 289 -19.77 1.59 -22.53
C ALA A 289 -19.17 2.60 -23.51
N HIS A 290 -17.94 2.37 -23.95
CA HIS A 290 -17.39 3.03 -25.12
C HIS A 290 -18.19 2.52 -26.32
N THR A 291 -19.11 3.37 -26.77
CA THR A 291 -19.64 3.33 -28.13
C THR A 291 -18.46 3.28 -29.10
N ALA A 292 -18.36 2.19 -29.85
CA ALA A 292 -17.45 2.07 -30.97
C ALA A 292 -17.86 3.11 -32.02
N ALA A 293 -17.14 4.23 -32.07
CA ALA A 293 -17.18 5.15 -33.20
C ALA A 293 -16.48 4.48 -34.38
N GLY A 294 -17.19 4.43 -35.50
CA GLY A 294 -16.79 3.75 -36.72
C GLY A 294 -15.47 4.24 -37.29
N ARG A 295 -14.75 3.29 -37.89
CA ARG A 295 -13.63 3.53 -38.80
C ARG A 295 -14.21 4.08 -40.11
N PRO A 296 -13.77 5.26 -40.62
CA PRO A 296 -14.12 5.65 -41.97
C PRO A 296 -13.31 4.79 -42.98
N PRO A 297 -13.87 4.50 -44.15
CA PRO A 297 -13.12 3.84 -45.21
C PRO A 297 -12.10 4.81 -45.80
N GLY A 298 -10.85 4.38 -45.85
CA GLY A 298 -9.73 5.00 -46.55
C GLY A 298 -8.70 3.94 -46.83
#